data_AF-J9CH03-F1
#
_entry.id   AF-J9CH03-F1
#
_cell.length_a   1.000
_cell.length_b   1.000
_cell.length_c   1.000
_cell.angle_alpha   90.00
_cell.angle_beta   90.00
_cell.angle_gamma   90.00
#
_symmetry.space_group_name_H-M   'P 1'
#
loop_
_entity.id
_entity.type
_entity.pdbx_description
1 polymer ?
#
loop_
_entity_poly.entity_id
_entity_poly.type
_entity_poly.pdbx_seq_one_letter_code
_entity_poly.pdbx_strand_id
1 'polypeptide(L)'
;MELKKFIDPLPIPSAIKPIGTYKGKPFYDVRMVETLHKFHSDLPKTKVWGYNGMVPGPTFEVKKDHPVYVRWSNDLPEKHFLPVDTTVHGAHDNPNCCTFTWKPQ
;
A
#
# COMPACT_ATOMS: atom_id res chain seq x y z
N MET A 1 -18.15 2.33 23.60
CA MET A 1 -18.06 0.86 23.58
C MET A 1 -16.59 0.51 23.37
N GLU A 2 -15.99 -0.28 24.25
CA GLU A 2 -14.57 -0.65 24.16
C GLU A 2 -14.45 -1.96 23.35
N LEU A 3 -13.42 -2.07 22.49
CA LEU A 3 -13.19 -3.28 21.69
C LEU A 3 -12.59 -4.39 22.56
N LYS A 4 -13.03 -5.64 22.34
CA LYS A 4 -12.54 -6.77 23.11
C LYS A 4 -11.10 -7.13 22.71
N LYS A 5 -10.18 -7.02 23.66
CA LYS A 5 -8.75 -7.24 23.41
C LYS A 5 -8.45 -8.72 23.10
N PHE A 6 -7.50 -8.96 22.19
CA PHE A 6 -6.89 -10.26 21.89
C PHE A 6 -7.83 -11.36 21.38
N ILE A 7 -8.86 -11.01 20.61
CA ILE A 7 -9.76 -11.98 19.98
C ILE A 7 -9.37 -12.36 18.55
N ASP A 8 -8.69 -11.46 17.85
CA ASP A 8 -8.27 -11.66 16.48
C ASP A 8 -6.79 -12.06 16.45
N PRO A 9 -6.42 -13.14 15.73
CA PRO A 9 -5.03 -13.54 15.59
C PRO A 9 -4.26 -12.50 14.76
N LEU A 10 -2.98 -12.29 15.09
CA LEU A 10 -2.11 -11.38 14.34
C LEU A 10 -1.91 -11.91 12.90
N PRO A 11 -2.30 -11.17 11.86
CA PRO A 11 -2.07 -11.60 10.49
C PRO A 11 -0.58 -11.53 10.14
N ILE A 12 -0.06 -12.57 9.49
CA ILE A 12 1.29 -12.59 8.93
C ILE A 12 1.18 -12.27 7.44
N PRO A 13 1.69 -11.11 6.96
CA PRO A 13 1.64 -10.76 5.55
C PRO A 13 2.42 -11.74 4.69
N SER A 14 1.88 -12.11 3.54
CA SER A 14 2.58 -12.97 2.58
C SER A 14 3.77 -12.26 1.96
N ALA A 15 4.86 -13.00 1.70
CA ALA A 15 5.98 -12.51 0.92
C ALA A 15 5.59 -12.34 -0.57
N ILE A 16 5.91 -11.19 -1.15
CA ILE A 16 5.71 -10.94 -2.59
C ILE A 16 6.75 -11.72 -3.41
N LYS A 17 6.29 -12.31 -4.52
CA LYS A 17 7.17 -12.98 -5.48
C LYS A 17 7.43 -12.06 -6.69
N PRO A 18 8.63 -12.11 -7.28
CA PRO A 18 8.90 -11.36 -8.49
C PRO A 18 8.01 -11.88 -9.63
N ILE A 19 7.46 -10.96 -10.42
CA ILE A 19 6.63 -11.28 -11.59
C ILE A 19 7.48 -11.61 -12.82
N GLY A 20 8.79 -11.38 -12.74
CA GLY A 20 9.73 -11.67 -13.82
C GLY A 20 11.09 -11.04 -13.56
N THR A 21 11.80 -10.76 -14.63
CA THR A 21 13.11 -10.10 -14.59
C THR A 21 13.11 -8.84 -15.44
N TYR A 22 13.70 -7.76 -14.92
CA TYR A 22 13.97 -6.52 -15.64
C TYR A 22 15.46 -6.22 -15.58
N LYS A 23 16.11 -6.00 -16.73
CA LYS A 23 17.57 -5.81 -16.86
C LYS A 23 18.37 -6.92 -16.13
N GLY A 24 17.93 -8.17 -16.23
CA GLY A 24 18.56 -9.32 -15.58
C GLY A 24 18.40 -9.41 -14.07
N LYS A 25 17.56 -8.57 -13.45
CA LYS A 25 17.31 -8.56 -11.99
C LYS A 25 15.83 -8.83 -11.68
N PRO A 26 15.49 -9.36 -10.50
CA PRO A 26 14.09 -9.62 -10.12
C PRO A 26 13.23 -8.35 -10.23
N PHE A 27 12.05 -8.50 -10.83
CA PHE A 27 11.09 -7.42 -11.04
C PHE A 27 9.78 -7.68 -10.30
N TYR A 28 9.35 -6.71 -9.53
CA TYR A 28 8.12 -6.74 -8.73
C TYR A 28 7.14 -5.69 -9.25
N ASP A 29 5.85 -6.03 -9.21
CA ASP A 29 4.75 -5.11 -9.49
C ASP A 29 3.94 -4.93 -8.21
N VAL A 30 3.84 -3.69 -7.74
CA VAL A 30 3.04 -3.34 -6.57
C VAL A 30 2.05 -2.26 -6.95
N ARG A 31 0.77 -2.54 -6.69
CA ARG A 31 -0.34 -1.65 -7.02
C ARG A 31 -0.96 -1.09 -5.75
N MET A 32 -1.14 0.22 -5.69
CA MET A 32 -1.96 0.84 -4.66
C MET A 32 -3.42 0.72 -5.08
N VAL A 33 -4.23 0.04 -4.27
CA VAL A 33 -5.63 -0.29 -4.61
C VAL A 33 -6.54 0.02 -3.41
N GLU A 34 -7.73 0.55 -3.69
CA GLU A 34 -8.79 0.68 -2.68
C GLU A 34 -9.42 -0.68 -2.38
N THR A 35 -9.50 -1.03 -1.09
CA THR A 35 -10.00 -2.31 -0.62
C THR A 35 -10.79 -2.16 0.69
N LEU A 36 -11.46 -3.23 1.11
CA LEU A 36 -12.18 -3.32 2.38
C LEU A 36 -11.45 -4.28 3.32
N HIS A 37 -10.97 -3.79 4.45
CA HIS A 37 -10.26 -4.57 5.46
C HIS A 37 -11.04 -4.61 6.78
N LYS A 38 -11.06 -5.78 7.44
CA LYS A 38 -11.70 -5.93 8.75
C LYS A 38 -10.62 -5.91 9.84
N PHE A 39 -10.51 -4.78 10.54
CA PHE A 39 -9.49 -4.58 11.58
C PHE A 39 -9.80 -5.31 12.89
N HIS A 40 -11.08 -5.58 13.15
CA HIS A 40 -11.52 -6.24 14.38
C HIS A 40 -12.80 -7.03 14.12
N SER A 41 -12.97 -8.17 14.77
CA SER A 41 -14.17 -9.02 14.61
C SER A 41 -15.48 -8.30 14.91
N ASP A 42 -15.45 -7.35 15.85
CA ASP A 42 -16.62 -6.54 16.25
C ASP A 42 -16.83 -5.28 15.39
N LEU A 43 -15.98 -5.01 14.40
CA LEU A 43 -16.09 -3.85 13.52
C LEU A 43 -16.57 -4.21 12.11
N PRO A 44 -17.33 -3.32 11.44
CA PRO A 44 -17.59 -3.46 10.01
C PRO A 44 -16.28 -3.36 9.22
N LYS A 45 -16.30 -3.83 7.97
CA LYS A 45 -15.15 -3.65 7.08
C LYS A 45 -14.91 -2.16 6.84
N THR A 46 -13.67 -1.74 6.99
CA THR A 46 -13.22 -0.36 6.78
C THR A 46 -12.61 -0.23 5.39
N LYS A 47 -12.96 0.86 4.70
CA LYS A 47 -12.31 1.24 3.44
C LYS A 47 -10.87 1.68 3.71
N VAL A 48 -9.94 1.08 3.01
CA VAL A 48 -8.50 1.33 3.14
C VAL A 48 -7.84 1.31 1.78
N TRP A 49 -6.69 1.96 1.66
CA TRP A 49 -5.82 1.83 0.50
C TRP A 49 -4.63 0.96 0.88
N GLY A 50 -4.42 -0.11 0.13
CA GLY A 50 -3.41 -1.12 0.44
C GLY A 50 -2.51 -1.42 -0.76
N TYR A 51 -1.25 -1.77 -0.47
CA TYR A 51 -0.36 -2.31 -1.49
C TYR A 51 -0.80 -3.72 -1.85
N ASN A 52 -1.05 -3.96 -3.13
CA ASN A 52 -1.74 -5.14 -3.66
C ASN A 52 -3.09 -5.42 -2.98
N GLY A 53 -3.77 -4.37 -2.50
CA GLY A 53 -5.05 -4.50 -1.78
C GLY A 53 -4.93 -5.20 -0.43
N MET A 54 -3.72 -5.27 0.15
CA MET A 54 -3.46 -5.88 1.45
C MET A 54 -3.12 -4.83 2.51
N VAL A 55 -3.49 -5.12 3.76
CA VAL A 55 -3.12 -4.33 4.94
C VAL A 55 -2.70 -5.28 6.06
N PRO A 56 -1.40 -5.32 6.45
CA PRO A 56 -0.26 -4.66 5.80
C PRO A 56 -0.08 -5.11 4.34
N GLY A 57 0.62 -4.31 3.55
CA GLY A 57 1.08 -4.72 2.22
C GLY A 57 1.97 -5.98 2.27
N PRO A 58 2.20 -6.63 1.12
CA PRO A 58 3.01 -7.84 1.10
C PRO A 58 4.48 -7.55 1.46
N THR A 59 5.11 -8.50 2.14
CA THR A 59 6.50 -8.38 2.61
C THR A 59 7.48 -8.61 1.47
N PHE A 60 8.52 -7.78 1.37
CA PHE A 60 9.64 -8.03 0.47
C PHE A 60 10.71 -8.86 1.17
N GLU A 61 11.04 -10.01 0.61
CA GLU A 61 12.17 -10.84 1.04
C GLU A 61 13.28 -10.76 -0.01
N VAL A 62 14.33 -9.99 0.28
CA VAL A 62 15.45 -9.76 -0.63
C VAL A 62 16.77 -10.08 0.04
N LYS A 63 17.75 -10.52 -0.74
CA LYS A 63 19.11 -10.77 -0.25
C LYS A 63 19.91 -9.46 -0.28
N LYS A 64 20.81 -9.28 0.69
CA LYS A 64 21.79 -8.19 0.69
C LYS A 64 22.57 -8.20 -0.63
N ASP A 65 22.87 -7.02 -1.18
CA ASP A 65 23.64 -6.82 -2.41
C ASP A 65 23.00 -7.44 -3.68
N HIS A 66 21.71 -7.78 -3.64
CA HIS A 66 20.93 -8.23 -4.79
C HIS A 66 19.93 -7.15 -5.18
N PRO A 67 20.23 -6.30 -6.18
CA PRO A 67 19.33 -5.22 -6.54
C PRO A 67 18.08 -5.79 -7.19
N VAL A 68 16.95 -5.15 -6.92
CA VAL A 68 15.64 -5.51 -7.47
C VAL A 68 15.00 -4.29 -8.10
N TYR A 69 14.10 -4.51 -9.04
CA TYR A 69 13.27 -3.46 -9.61
C TYR A 69 11.84 -3.61 -9.08
N VAL A 70 11.25 -2.51 -8.66
CA VAL A 70 9.85 -2.47 -8.21
C VAL A 70 9.13 -1.41 -9.04
N ARG A 71 8.08 -1.81 -9.72
CA ARG A 71 7.11 -0.87 -10.30
C ARG A 71 6.02 -0.61 -9.29
N TRP A 72 5.87 0.66 -8.92
CA TRP A 72 4.79 1.15 -8.10
C TRP A 72 3.74 1.77 -9.00
N SER A 73 2.58 1.14 -9.06
CA SER A 73 1.43 1.63 -9.85
C SER A 73 0.37 2.19 -8.92
N ASN A 74 -0.21 3.32 -9.31
CA ASN A 74 -1.33 3.93 -8.61
C ASN A 74 -2.63 3.55 -9.32
N ASP A 75 -3.34 2.58 -8.75
CA ASP A 75 -4.65 2.13 -9.22
C ASP A 75 -5.76 2.61 -8.23
N LEU A 76 -5.51 3.74 -7.54
CA LEU A 76 -6.45 4.34 -6.59
C LEU A 76 -7.51 5.21 -7.31
N PRO A 77 -8.69 5.41 -6.70
CA PRO A 77 -9.66 6.38 -7.21
C PRO A 77 -9.07 7.79 -7.28
N GLU A 78 -9.54 8.62 -8.21
CA GLU A 78 -9.07 10.02 -8.34
C GLU A 78 -9.41 10.88 -7.11
N LYS A 79 -10.46 10.49 -6.37
CA LYS A 79 -10.93 11.21 -5.19
C LYS A 79 -10.50 10.51 -3.89
N HIS A 80 -9.81 11.27 -3.05
CA HIS A 80 -9.42 10.83 -1.72
C HIS A 80 -10.64 10.66 -0.81
N PHE A 81 -10.67 9.58 -0.01
CA PHE A 81 -11.79 9.30 0.91
C PHE A 81 -11.64 9.98 2.28
N LEU A 82 -10.41 10.35 2.67
CA LEU A 82 -10.15 11.22 3.83
C LEU A 82 -10.21 12.69 3.43
N PRO A 83 -10.54 13.61 4.37
CA PRO A 83 -10.51 15.04 4.11
C PRO A 83 -9.08 15.51 3.83
N VAL A 84 -8.86 16.09 2.65
CA VAL A 84 -7.59 16.72 2.27
C VAL A 84 -7.58 18.13 2.84
N ASP A 85 -6.58 18.44 3.66
CA ASP A 85 -6.35 19.81 4.14
C ASP A 85 -5.56 20.59 3.08
N THR A 86 -6.24 21.51 2.40
CA THR A 86 -5.64 22.32 1.34
C THR A 86 -4.86 23.51 1.89
N THR A 87 -5.00 23.88 3.17
CA THR A 87 -4.33 25.06 3.75
C THR A 87 -2.83 24.87 3.95
N VAL A 88 -2.35 23.63 3.85
CA VAL A 88 -0.93 23.29 3.89
C VAL A 88 -0.26 23.74 2.59
N HIS A 89 0.82 24.52 2.71
CA HIS A 89 1.62 24.92 1.55
C HIS A 89 2.09 23.69 0.74
N GLY A 90 1.76 23.68 -0.56
CA GLY A 90 2.03 22.56 -1.47
C GLY A 90 0.88 21.56 -1.63
N ALA A 91 -0.23 21.71 -0.89
CA ALA A 91 -1.46 20.94 -1.09
C ALA A 91 -2.46 21.62 -2.05
N HIS A 92 -2.29 22.93 -2.29
CA HIS A 92 -3.05 23.68 -3.30
C HIS A 92 -2.70 23.20 -4.71
N ASP A 93 -3.72 23.00 -5.56
CA ASP A 93 -3.64 22.64 -6.99
C ASP A 93 -3.02 21.26 -7.35
N ASN A 94 -2.81 20.37 -6.36
CA ASN A 94 -2.37 18.99 -6.61
C ASN A 94 -3.55 18.03 -6.80
N PRO A 95 -3.41 16.96 -7.63
CA PRO A 95 -4.39 15.88 -7.66
C PRO A 95 -4.60 15.31 -6.25
N ASN A 96 -5.86 15.10 -5.86
CA ASN A 96 -6.20 14.60 -4.52
C ASN A 96 -5.56 13.24 -4.19
N CYS A 97 -5.19 12.47 -5.21
CA CYS A 97 -4.54 11.17 -5.08
C CYS A 97 -3.20 11.16 -5.83
N CYS A 98 -2.16 11.69 -5.19
CA CYS A 98 -0.80 11.68 -5.72
C CYS A 98 0.07 10.62 -5.03
N THR A 99 0.90 9.94 -5.82
CA THR A 99 1.97 9.08 -5.30
C THR A 99 3.31 9.75 -5.57
N PHE A 100 4.08 10.04 -4.52
CA PHE A 100 5.45 10.54 -4.66
C PHE A 100 6.37 9.39 -5.08
N THR A 101 6.67 9.28 -6.37
CA THR A 101 7.75 8.40 -6.84
C THR A 101 9.05 9.19 -6.82
N TRP A 102 9.94 8.87 -5.88
CA TRP A 102 11.34 9.28 -5.98
C TRP A 102 11.95 8.64 -7.21
N LYS A 103 12.28 9.45 -8.22
CA LYS A 103 13.16 9.01 -9.30
C LYS A 103 14.58 8.98 -8.73
N PRO A 104 15.29 7.84 -8.73
CA PRO A 104 16.72 7.86 -8.46
C PRO A 104 17.39 8.70 -9.55
N GLN A 105 18.30 9.59 -9.12
CA GLN A 105 19.18 10.39 -9.97
C GLN A 105 20.14 9.49 -10.75
#